data_AF-A0AAV9M1W9-F1
#
_entry.id   AF-A0AAV9M1W9-F1
#
_cell.length_a   1.000
_cell.length_b   1.000
_cell.length_c   1.000
_cell.angle_alpha   90.00
_cell.angle_beta   90.00
_cell.angle_gamma   90.00
#
_symmetry.space_group_name_H-M   'P 1'
#
loop_
_entity.id
_entity.type
_entity.pdbx_description
1 polymer ?
#
loop_
_entity_poly.entity_id
_entity_poly.type
_entity_poly.pdbx_seq_one_letter_code
_entity_poly.pdbx_strand_id
1 'polypeptide(L)'
;MDHVVGGKFKLGRKIGSGSFGELYLGVNLQNGEEVAIKLESVKTKHPQLHYESKIYMLLSGGTGIPNLKWFGVEGEYNVMVIDLLGPSLEDLFNYCNRKLSLKTVLMLADQLINRVEYMHSRGFLHRDIKPDNFLMGLGRKANQVYAIDFGLAKKYRDLQTHKHIPYRENKNLTGTARYASVNTHLGVEQSRRDDLESLGYVLMYFLRGSLPWQGLKAGTKKQKYDKISEKKMLTPIEVLCKSYPSEFISYFHYCRSLRFEDKPDYSYLKRLFRDLFIREGYQFDYVFDWTILKYPQIGASSRGRNISGSAPLNAVPSAERPGRTSVGQDIRDRFSGAVGAFSRRNASSSGRHGEHSRHKTSDDIPSSKDVQADSERGRTSRNCSSSRRAAISSSRPSSSGEPTESRSSSRLVSSSGRLSATQRIHSGAEPKPSLFSRTSVTKGSRDDPLRSFELLSIRK
;
A
#
# COMPACT_ATOMS: atom_id res chain seq x y z
N MET A 1 -29.16 -17.12 -16.76
CA MET A 1 -29.71 -16.41 -15.58
C MET A 1 -28.71 -15.35 -15.16
N ASP A 2 -29.18 -14.22 -14.64
CA ASP A 2 -28.32 -13.28 -13.93
C ASP A 2 -27.83 -13.92 -12.62
N HIS A 3 -26.53 -13.86 -12.34
CA HIS A 3 -25.97 -14.36 -11.09
C HIS A 3 -26.10 -13.28 -10.01
N VAL A 4 -26.73 -13.61 -8.88
CA VAL A 4 -27.05 -12.66 -7.80
C VAL A 4 -26.40 -13.11 -6.50
N VAL A 5 -25.41 -12.34 -6.07
CA VAL A 5 -24.60 -12.55 -4.86
C VAL A 5 -25.35 -12.06 -3.62
N GLY A 6 -25.32 -12.85 -2.55
CA GLY A 6 -25.92 -12.55 -1.24
C GLY A 6 -27.43 -12.30 -1.31
N GLY A 7 -28.11 -12.77 -2.37
CA GLY A 7 -29.50 -12.45 -2.69
C GLY A 7 -29.78 -10.97 -3.00
N LYS A 8 -28.75 -10.13 -3.16
CA LYS A 8 -28.88 -8.66 -3.22
C LYS A 8 -28.05 -7.97 -4.30
N PHE A 9 -26.93 -8.55 -4.73
CA PHE A 9 -25.99 -7.89 -5.63
C PHE A 9 -25.88 -8.65 -6.95
N LYS A 10 -26.47 -8.10 -8.03
CA LYS A 10 -26.33 -8.68 -9.37
C LYS A 10 -24.87 -8.55 -9.82
N LEU A 11 -24.23 -9.68 -10.16
CA LEU A 11 -22.89 -9.73 -10.73
C LEU A 11 -22.94 -9.21 -12.18
N GLY A 12 -22.09 -8.25 -12.49
CA GLY A 12 -21.94 -7.66 -13.82
C GLY A 12 -20.67 -8.11 -14.53
N ARG A 13 -20.05 -7.21 -15.29
CA ARG A 13 -18.80 -7.50 -16.01
C ARG A 13 -17.59 -7.59 -15.08
N LYS A 14 -16.60 -8.40 -15.46
CA LYS A 14 -15.26 -8.37 -14.87
C LYS A 14 -14.62 -7.00 -15.12
N ILE A 15 -14.03 -6.40 -14.09
CA ILE A 15 -13.30 -5.12 -14.14
C ILE A 15 -11.81 -5.27 -13.79
N GLY A 16 -11.41 -6.40 -13.20
CA GLY A 16 -10.00 -6.67 -12.93
C GLY A 16 -9.73 -8.09 -12.41
N SER A 17 -8.49 -8.30 -11.98
CA SER A 17 -8.02 -9.51 -11.30
C SER A 17 -6.88 -9.14 -10.37
N GLY A 18 -6.97 -9.55 -9.11
CA GLY A 18 -5.89 -9.40 -8.13
C GLY A 18 -5.07 -10.68 -8.01
N SER A 19 -4.07 -10.66 -7.12
CA SER A 19 -3.23 -11.83 -6.79
C SER A 19 -3.98 -12.99 -6.12
N PHE A 20 -5.21 -12.75 -5.65
CA PHE A 20 -5.99 -13.67 -4.82
C PHE A 20 -7.39 -13.97 -5.38
N GLY A 21 -7.73 -13.44 -6.56
CA GLY A 21 -9.08 -13.58 -7.10
C GLY A 21 -9.43 -12.63 -8.23
N GLU A 22 -10.67 -12.71 -8.68
CA GLU A 22 -11.23 -11.89 -9.75
C GLU A 22 -12.03 -10.71 -9.17
N LEU A 23 -12.12 -9.60 -9.91
CA LEU A 23 -12.86 -8.41 -9.50
C LEU A 23 -13.91 -8.05 -10.55
N TYR A 24 -15.14 -7.91 -10.10
CA TYR A 24 -16.32 -7.64 -10.92
C TYR A 24 -17.01 -6.34 -10.50
N LEU A 25 -17.61 -5.65 -11.46
CA LEU A 25 -18.66 -4.66 -11.19
C LEU A 25 -19.92 -5.43 -10.78
N GLY A 26 -20.59 -4.99 -9.72
CA GLY A 26 -21.93 -5.45 -9.37
C GLY A 26 -22.89 -4.27 -9.16
N VAL A 27 -24.17 -4.58 -9.04
CA VAL A 27 -25.22 -3.61 -8.70
C VAL A 27 -26.09 -4.15 -7.57
N ASN A 28 -26.28 -3.37 -6.51
CA ASN A 28 -27.22 -3.67 -5.45
C ASN A 28 -28.66 -3.47 -5.96
N LEU A 29 -29.43 -4.55 -5.98
CA LEU A 29 -30.79 -4.61 -6.51
C LEU A 29 -31.80 -3.78 -5.69
N GLN A 30 -31.49 -3.44 -4.44
CA GLN A 30 -32.40 -2.71 -3.55
C GLN A 30 -32.35 -1.18 -3.73
N ASN A 31 -31.23 -0.63 -4.20
CA ASN A 31 -31.01 0.82 -4.29
C ASN A 31 -30.30 1.29 -5.57
N GLY A 32 -29.93 0.38 -6.49
CA GLY A 32 -29.20 0.68 -7.73
C GLY A 32 -27.72 1.06 -7.53
N GLU A 33 -27.16 0.89 -6.33
CA GLU A 33 -25.77 1.26 -6.03
C GLU A 33 -24.77 0.35 -6.77
N GLU A 34 -23.80 0.94 -7.46
CA GLU A 34 -22.67 0.21 -8.06
C GLU A 34 -21.67 -0.21 -6.97
N VAL A 35 -21.29 -1.49 -7.00
CA VAL A 35 -20.40 -2.12 -6.02
C VAL A 35 -19.25 -2.83 -6.72
N ALA A 36 -18.15 -3.04 -6.02
CA ALA A 36 -17.11 -3.97 -6.44
C ALA A 36 -17.34 -5.33 -5.74
N ILE A 37 -17.25 -6.42 -6.50
CA ILE A 37 -17.39 -7.80 -6.01
C ILE A 37 -16.08 -8.54 -6.28
N LYS A 38 -15.40 -8.98 -5.22
CA LYS A 38 -14.16 -9.77 -5.27
C LYS A 38 -14.50 -11.24 -5.04
N LEU A 39 -14.07 -12.11 -5.96
CA LEU A 39 -14.30 -13.56 -5.93
C LEU A 39 -12.97 -14.29 -5.75
N GLU A 40 -12.84 -15.09 -4.70
CA GLU A 40 -11.69 -15.96 -4.41
C GLU A 40 -12.19 -17.41 -4.37
N SER A 41 -11.63 -18.33 -5.18
CA SER A 41 -12.07 -19.73 -5.12
C SER A 41 -11.66 -20.39 -3.80
N VAL A 42 -12.58 -21.11 -3.17
CA VAL A 42 -12.33 -21.83 -1.90
C VAL A 42 -11.25 -22.90 -2.02
N LYS A 43 -10.94 -23.35 -3.25
CA LYS A 43 -9.87 -24.31 -3.58
C LYS A 43 -8.48 -23.67 -3.71
N THR A 44 -8.33 -22.36 -3.45
CA THR A 44 -7.02 -21.71 -3.45
C THR A 44 -6.13 -22.21 -2.31
N LYS A 45 -4.82 -22.34 -2.56
CA LYS A 45 -3.85 -22.85 -1.55
C LYS A 45 -3.64 -21.91 -0.37
N HIS A 46 -3.92 -20.62 -0.54
CA HIS A 46 -3.68 -19.57 0.44
C HIS A 46 -4.85 -18.56 0.44
N PRO A 47 -6.02 -18.92 1.01
CA PRO A 47 -7.18 -18.04 1.03
C PRO A 47 -6.94 -16.84 1.95
N GLN A 48 -7.31 -15.66 1.48
CA GLN A 48 -7.09 -14.38 2.16
C GLN A 48 -8.37 -13.55 2.26
N LEU A 49 -9.38 -13.78 1.43
CA LEU A 49 -10.55 -12.88 1.34
C LEU A 49 -11.37 -12.83 2.64
N HIS A 50 -11.43 -13.93 3.39
CA HIS A 50 -12.04 -13.99 4.73
C HIS A 50 -11.22 -13.28 5.82
N TYR A 51 -9.90 -13.17 5.64
CA TYR A 51 -9.05 -12.35 6.52
C TYR A 51 -9.22 -10.87 6.16
N GLU A 52 -9.16 -10.54 4.86
CA GLU A 52 -9.29 -9.19 4.34
C GLU A 52 -10.62 -8.52 4.74
N SER A 53 -11.74 -9.24 4.63
CA SER A 53 -13.07 -8.74 5.04
C SER A 53 -13.13 -8.40 6.53
N LYS A 54 -12.52 -9.23 7.40
CA LYS A 54 -12.36 -8.92 8.83
C LYS A 54 -11.50 -7.67 9.07
N ILE A 55 -10.49 -7.40 8.23
CA ILE A 55 -9.71 -6.17 8.32
C ILE A 55 -10.53 -4.94 7.89
N TYR A 56 -11.29 -4.98 6.78
CA TYR A 56 -12.21 -3.88 6.44
C TYR A 56 -13.21 -3.61 7.57
N MET A 57 -13.78 -4.65 8.19
CA MET A 57 -14.70 -4.51 9.31
C MET A 57 -14.04 -3.82 10.53
N LEU A 58 -12.78 -4.16 10.86
CA LEU A 58 -12.01 -3.53 11.94
C LEU A 58 -11.50 -2.12 11.62
N LEU A 59 -11.36 -1.77 10.33
CA LEU A 59 -10.94 -0.45 9.85
C LEU A 59 -12.12 0.47 9.50
N SER A 60 -13.36 -0.03 9.52
CA SER A 60 -14.58 0.68 9.16
C SER A 60 -14.75 2.04 9.87
N GLY A 61 -15.40 2.99 9.20
CA GLY A 61 -15.49 4.40 9.61
C GLY A 61 -14.23 5.23 9.31
N GLY A 62 -13.12 4.60 8.92
CA GLY A 62 -11.87 5.30 8.58
C GLY A 62 -11.96 6.15 7.32
N THR A 63 -11.37 7.36 7.35
CA THR A 63 -11.31 8.23 6.16
C THR A 63 -10.43 7.58 5.08
N GLY A 64 -11.05 7.24 3.95
CA GLY A 64 -10.38 6.50 2.87
C GLY A 64 -10.25 5.00 3.10
N ILE A 65 -11.06 4.43 3.99
CA ILE A 65 -11.34 3.00 4.02
C ILE A 65 -12.67 2.76 3.28
N PRO A 66 -12.74 1.84 2.31
CA PRO A 66 -14.01 1.46 1.68
C PRO A 66 -14.89 0.67 2.64
N ASN A 67 -16.21 0.81 2.53
CA ASN A 67 -17.15 0.04 3.35
C ASN A 67 -17.27 -1.40 2.82
N LEU A 68 -17.12 -2.37 3.72
CA LEU A 68 -17.56 -3.75 3.49
C LEU A 68 -19.09 -3.77 3.52
N LYS A 69 -19.72 -4.13 2.40
CA LYS A 69 -21.19 -4.21 2.26
C LYS A 69 -21.70 -5.62 2.57
N TRP A 70 -20.94 -6.65 2.20
CA TRP A 70 -21.25 -8.05 2.48
C TRP A 70 -20.01 -8.95 2.35
N PHE A 71 -20.00 -10.08 3.05
CA PHE A 71 -19.06 -11.17 2.85
C PHE A 71 -19.79 -12.51 3.06
N GLY A 72 -19.47 -13.51 2.26
CA GLY A 72 -20.02 -14.86 2.38
C GLY A 72 -19.28 -15.89 1.53
N VAL A 73 -19.84 -17.09 1.44
CA VAL A 73 -19.38 -18.18 0.58
C VAL A 73 -20.54 -18.59 -0.31
N GLU A 74 -20.32 -18.66 -1.62
CA GLU A 74 -21.32 -19.04 -2.61
C GLU A 74 -20.76 -20.12 -3.53
N GLY A 75 -21.21 -21.36 -3.33
CA GLY A 75 -20.69 -22.54 -4.01
C GLY A 75 -19.17 -22.67 -3.81
N GLU A 76 -18.42 -22.45 -4.89
CA GLU A 76 -16.98 -22.65 -4.99
C GLU A 76 -16.14 -21.38 -4.69
N TYR A 77 -16.78 -20.30 -4.23
CA TYR A 77 -16.14 -18.99 -4.02
C TYR A 77 -16.40 -18.40 -2.64
N ASN A 78 -15.33 -17.92 -1.99
CA ASN A 78 -15.41 -16.83 -1.04
C ASN A 78 -15.75 -15.55 -1.82
N VAL A 79 -16.68 -14.75 -1.30
CA VAL A 79 -17.19 -13.56 -1.99
C VAL A 79 -17.22 -12.35 -1.05
N MET A 80 -16.70 -11.22 -1.52
CA MET A 80 -16.67 -9.95 -0.77
C MET A 80 -17.23 -8.82 -1.61
N VAL A 81 -18.23 -8.11 -1.09
CA VAL A 81 -18.87 -6.95 -1.72
C VAL A 81 -18.49 -5.69 -0.95
N ILE A 82 -18.01 -4.69 -1.69
CA ILE A 82 -17.30 -3.51 -1.16
C ILE A 82 -17.65 -2.28 -2.02
N ASP A 83 -17.49 -1.06 -1.49
CA ASP A 83 -17.69 0.18 -2.26
C ASP A 83 -16.90 0.15 -3.58
N LEU A 84 -17.53 0.55 -4.69
CA LEU A 84 -16.83 0.78 -5.94
C LEU A 84 -15.99 2.07 -5.85
N LEU A 85 -14.74 2.00 -6.33
CA LEU A 85 -13.80 3.13 -6.37
C LEU A 85 -13.43 3.51 -7.81
N GLY A 86 -12.74 4.63 -7.94
CA GLY A 86 -12.12 5.08 -9.18
C GLY A 86 -10.77 4.39 -9.47
N PRO A 87 -10.00 4.92 -10.43
CA PRO A 87 -8.72 4.34 -10.83
C PRO A 87 -7.66 4.37 -9.71
N SER A 88 -6.68 3.47 -9.80
CA SER A 88 -5.53 3.44 -8.89
C SER A 88 -4.54 4.57 -9.18
N LEU A 89 -3.62 4.83 -8.24
CA LEU A 89 -2.54 5.78 -8.47
C LEU A 89 -1.55 5.25 -9.54
N GLU A 90 -1.44 3.94 -9.79
CA GLU A 90 -0.69 3.43 -10.96
C GLU A 90 -1.41 3.75 -12.27
N ASP A 91 -2.74 3.57 -12.35
CA ASP A 91 -3.52 3.92 -13.56
C ASP A 91 -3.41 5.42 -13.88
N LEU A 92 -3.59 6.26 -12.86
CA LEU A 92 -3.50 7.71 -12.97
C LEU A 92 -2.07 8.18 -13.29
N PHE A 93 -1.06 7.50 -12.76
CA PHE A 93 0.34 7.74 -13.10
C PHE A 93 0.65 7.39 -14.57
N ASN A 94 0.15 6.25 -15.06
CA ASN A 94 0.29 5.90 -16.48
C ASN A 94 -0.49 6.85 -17.40
N TYR A 95 -1.66 7.34 -16.97
CA TYR A 95 -2.40 8.39 -17.68
C TYR A 95 -1.64 9.74 -17.72
N CYS A 96 -0.89 10.08 -16.67
CA CYS A 96 0.01 11.24 -16.63
C CYS A 96 1.40 10.96 -17.23
N ASN A 97 1.48 10.13 -18.28
CA ASN A 97 2.73 9.78 -18.99
C ASN A 97 3.88 9.30 -18.06
N ARG A 98 3.53 8.67 -16.92
CA ARG A 98 4.46 8.15 -15.92
C ARG A 98 5.39 9.20 -15.31
N LYS A 99 4.91 10.42 -15.07
CA LYS A 99 5.55 11.39 -14.17
C LYS A 99 4.49 12.29 -13.52
N LEU A 100 4.56 12.49 -12.21
CA LEU A 100 3.68 13.45 -11.51
C LEU A 100 4.43 14.73 -11.15
N SER A 101 3.71 15.85 -11.09
CA SER A 101 4.22 17.13 -10.60
C SER A 101 4.49 17.11 -9.10
N LEU A 102 5.37 18.00 -8.62
CA LEU A 102 5.66 18.14 -7.19
C LEU A 102 4.38 18.47 -6.40
N LYS A 103 3.55 19.41 -6.90
CA LYS A 103 2.23 19.73 -6.32
C LYS A 103 1.37 18.48 -6.13
N THR A 104 1.21 17.67 -7.18
CA THR A 104 0.41 16.43 -7.13
C THR A 104 0.98 15.43 -6.12
N VAL A 105 2.30 15.22 -6.10
CA VAL A 105 2.93 14.26 -5.17
C VAL A 105 2.82 14.73 -3.72
N LEU A 106 2.91 16.03 -3.43
CA LEU A 106 2.76 16.56 -2.07
C LEU A 106 1.31 16.50 -1.57
N MET A 107 0.31 16.78 -2.42
CA MET A 107 -1.11 16.58 -2.07
C MET A 107 -1.45 15.10 -1.85
N LEU A 108 -0.80 14.18 -2.57
CA LEU A 108 -0.89 12.75 -2.32
C LEU A 108 -0.20 12.36 -1.02
N ALA A 109 0.99 12.91 -0.72
CA ALA A 109 1.80 12.54 0.44
C ALA A 109 1.05 12.75 1.76
N ASP A 110 0.36 13.89 1.95
CA ASP A 110 -0.49 14.10 3.13
C ASP A 110 -1.55 13.00 3.27
N GLN A 111 -2.35 12.78 2.22
CA GLN A 111 -3.43 11.78 2.29
C GLN A 111 -2.90 10.36 2.52
N LEU A 112 -1.80 9.98 1.87
CA LEU A 112 -1.18 8.67 1.99
C LEU A 112 -0.59 8.43 3.38
N ILE A 113 0.10 9.42 3.98
CA ILE A 113 0.57 9.32 5.36
C ILE A 113 -0.64 9.20 6.30
N ASN A 114 -1.72 9.96 6.08
CA ASN A 114 -2.95 9.86 6.86
C ASN A 114 -3.63 8.48 6.76
N ARG A 115 -3.56 7.76 5.62
CA ARG A 115 -4.06 6.36 5.52
C ARG A 115 -3.19 5.38 6.32
N VAL A 116 -1.87 5.50 6.18
CA VAL A 116 -0.90 4.64 6.90
C VAL A 116 -0.97 4.88 8.40
N GLU A 117 -1.06 6.12 8.85
CA GLU A 117 -1.29 6.50 10.25
C GLU A 117 -2.61 5.92 10.79
N TYR A 118 -3.73 6.01 10.03
CA TYR A 118 -5.00 5.44 10.46
C TYR A 118 -4.90 3.91 10.66
N MET A 119 -4.34 3.18 9.70
CA MET A 119 -4.19 1.72 9.81
C MET A 119 -3.29 1.33 10.99
N HIS A 120 -2.19 2.06 11.19
CA HIS A 120 -1.32 1.91 12.36
C HIS A 120 -2.04 2.22 13.68
N SER A 121 -2.90 3.24 13.73
CA SER A 121 -3.71 3.56 14.91
C SER A 121 -4.60 2.38 15.31
N ARG A 122 -5.23 1.72 14.33
CA ARG A 122 -6.04 0.50 14.48
C ARG A 122 -5.23 -0.78 14.73
N GLY A 123 -3.90 -0.67 14.86
CA GLY A 123 -3.02 -1.77 15.31
C GLY A 123 -2.53 -2.71 14.21
N PHE A 124 -2.77 -2.37 12.94
CA PHE A 124 -2.37 -3.18 11.77
C PHE A 124 -1.30 -2.47 10.92
N LEU A 125 -0.45 -3.26 10.27
CA LEU A 125 0.44 -2.84 9.18
C LEU A 125 -0.18 -3.23 7.84
N HIS A 126 0.11 -2.48 6.78
CA HIS A 126 -0.36 -2.79 5.42
C HIS A 126 0.51 -3.83 4.72
N ARG A 127 1.84 -3.71 4.84
CA ARG A 127 2.86 -4.65 4.35
C ARG A 127 2.96 -4.82 2.83
N ASP A 128 2.15 -4.10 2.05
CA ASP A 128 2.25 -4.01 0.59
C ASP A 128 1.83 -2.62 0.09
N ILE A 129 2.52 -1.60 0.60
CA ILE A 129 2.38 -0.20 0.17
C ILE A 129 2.87 -0.08 -1.28
N LYS A 130 1.93 0.06 -2.22
CA LYS A 130 2.18 0.17 -3.68
C LYS A 130 1.13 1.10 -4.32
N PRO A 131 1.42 1.79 -5.45
CA PRO A 131 0.47 2.69 -6.11
C PRO A 131 -0.85 2.01 -6.51
N ASP A 132 -0.80 0.73 -6.84
CA ASP A 132 -1.94 -0.11 -7.21
C ASP A 132 -2.94 -0.29 -6.04
N ASN A 133 -2.47 -0.18 -4.79
CA ASN A 133 -3.28 -0.33 -3.56
C ASN A 133 -3.87 0.99 -3.05
N PHE A 134 -3.66 2.09 -3.78
CA PHE A 134 -4.28 3.38 -3.48
C PHE A 134 -5.15 3.83 -4.66
N LEU A 135 -6.43 4.03 -4.42
CA LEU A 135 -7.43 4.38 -5.45
C LEU A 135 -8.07 5.73 -5.12
N MET A 136 -8.50 6.48 -6.13
CA MET A 136 -9.32 7.68 -5.90
C MET A 136 -10.79 7.31 -5.68
N GLY A 137 -11.52 8.09 -4.89
CA GLY A 137 -12.98 7.94 -4.77
C GLY A 137 -13.74 8.29 -6.06
N LEU A 138 -15.05 8.03 -6.05
CA LEU A 138 -15.96 8.38 -7.15
C LEU A 138 -16.80 9.63 -6.83
N GLY A 139 -17.24 10.33 -7.87
CA GLY A 139 -18.15 11.48 -7.79
C GLY A 139 -17.66 12.56 -6.80
N ARG A 140 -18.46 12.85 -5.78
CA ARG A 140 -18.14 13.85 -4.73
C ARG A 140 -16.90 13.51 -3.89
N LYS A 141 -16.35 12.29 -3.99
CA LYS A 141 -15.12 11.86 -3.30
C LYS A 141 -13.91 11.71 -4.24
N ALA A 142 -13.97 12.25 -5.46
CA ALA A 142 -12.91 12.13 -6.47
C ALA A 142 -11.58 12.80 -6.10
N ASN A 143 -11.54 13.62 -5.06
CA ASN A 143 -10.33 14.19 -4.47
C ASN A 143 -9.73 13.35 -3.31
N GLN A 144 -10.46 12.35 -2.82
CA GLN A 144 -10.10 11.54 -1.67
C GLN A 144 -9.38 10.25 -2.10
N VAL A 145 -8.17 10.04 -1.58
CA VAL A 145 -7.43 8.77 -1.73
C VAL A 145 -8.04 7.72 -0.79
N TYR A 146 -8.11 6.47 -1.23
CA TYR A 146 -8.52 5.29 -0.48
C TYR A 146 -7.39 4.25 -0.44
N ALA A 147 -7.33 3.42 0.60
CA ALA A 147 -6.42 2.28 0.71
C ALA A 147 -7.20 0.94 0.61
N ILE A 148 -6.63 -0.04 -0.10
CA ILE A 148 -7.24 -1.35 -0.37
C ILE A 148 -6.23 -2.52 -0.24
N ASP A 149 -6.72 -3.75 -0.44
CA ASP A 149 -5.91 -4.99 -0.51
C ASP A 149 -5.17 -5.31 0.80
N PHE A 150 -5.96 -5.54 1.85
CA PHE A 150 -5.46 -5.91 3.18
C PHE A 150 -5.10 -7.39 3.33
N GLY A 151 -5.00 -8.17 2.25
CA GLY A 151 -4.70 -9.61 2.31
C GLY A 151 -3.35 -9.95 2.94
N LEU A 152 -2.36 -9.05 2.80
CA LEU A 152 -1.02 -9.18 3.40
C LEU A 152 -0.86 -8.45 4.75
N ALA A 153 -1.92 -7.79 5.24
CA ALA A 153 -1.92 -7.01 6.47
C ALA A 153 -1.61 -7.86 7.72
N LYS A 154 -1.24 -7.21 8.82
CA LYS A 154 -0.86 -7.91 10.06
C LYS A 154 -1.03 -7.05 11.30
N LYS A 155 -1.63 -7.61 12.37
CA LYS A 155 -1.64 -6.99 13.71
C LYS A 155 -0.20 -6.90 14.24
N TYR A 156 0.27 -5.69 14.56
CA TYR A 156 1.64 -5.43 15.05
C TYR A 156 1.69 -5.00 16.52
N ARG A 157 0.57 -4.56 17.07
CA ARG A 157 0.43 -4.34 18.51
C ARG A 157 -0.90 -4.85 18.97
N ASP A 158 -1.01 -5.12 20.27
CA ASP A 158 -2.31 -5.26 20.87
C ASP A 158 -3.04 -3.90 21.00
N LEU A 159 -4.38 -3.92 20.97
CA LEU A 159 -5.19 -2.71 21.03
C LEU A 159 -5.52 -2.26 22.46
N GLN A 160 -5.57 -3.18 23.43
CA GLN A 160 -5.81 -2.84 24.83
C GLN A 160 -4.49 -2.54 25.56
N THR A 161 -3.54 -3.47 25.48
CA THR A 161 -2.25 -3.37 26.20
C THR A 161 -1.17 -2.59 25.44
N HIS A 162 -1.40 -2.26 24.16
CA HIS A 162 -0.46 -1.59 23.26
C HIS A 162 0.91 -2.29 23.05
N LYS A 163 1.12 -3.47 23.64
CA LYS A 163 2.32 -4.29 23.51
C LYS A 163 2.60 -4.63 22.04
N HIS A 164 3.82 -4.33 21.60
CA HIS A 164 4.29 -4.60 20.24
C HIS A 164 4.51 -6.11 20.01
N ILE A 165 4.48 -6.54 18.75
CA ILE A 165 4.97 -7.86 18.36
C ILE A 165 6.49 -7.94 18.59
N PRO A 166 7.04 -9.08 19.06
CA PRO A 166 8.48 -9.21 19.25
C PRO A 166 9.25 -9.18 17.93
N TYR A 167 10.46 -8.65 17.97
CA TYR A 167 11.42 -8.66 16.88
C TYR A 167 11.72 -10.09 16.40
N ARG A 168 11.84 -10.29 15.08
CA ARG A 168 12.18 -11.57 14.45
C ARG A 168 12.92 -11.33 13.14
N GLU A 169 13.74 -12.30 12.76
CA GLU A 169 14.49 -12.32 11.49
C GLU A 169 14.14 -13.59 10.69
N ASN A 170 14.88 -13.89 9.63
CA ASN A 170 14.69 -15.05 8.75
C ASN A 170 13.27 -15.16 8.16
N LYS A 171 12.66 -14.00 7.88
CA LYS A 171 11.35 -13.85 7.24
C LYS A 171 11.50 -13.94 5.72
N ASN A 172 10.57 -14.66 5.07
CA ASN A 172 10.40 -14.55 3.62
C ASN A 172 9.90 -13.14 3.25
N LEU A 173 10.48 -12.56 2.19
CA LEU A 173 10.03 -11.29 1.60
C LEU A 173 8.51 -11.37 1.33
N THR A 174 7.76 -10.45 1.95
CA THR A 174 6.32 -10.30 1.75
C THR A 174 6.02 -8.93 1.15
N GLY A 175 5.03 -8.86 0.26
CA GLY A 175 4.70 -7.65 -0.47
C GLY A 175 5.62 -7.39 -1.67
N THR A 176 5.47 -6.23 -2.29
CA THR A 176 6.05 -5.90 -3.59
C THR A 176 7.50 -5.46 -3.45
N ALA A 177 8.46 -6.32 -3.84
CA ALA A 177 9.91 -6.10 -3.71
C ALA A 177 10.40 -4.72 -4.22
N ARG A 178 9.75 -4.15 -5.25
CA ARG A 178 10.01 -2.79 -5.79
C ARG A 178 9.88 -1.71 -4.70
N TYR A 179 8.87 -1.81 -3.84
CA TYR A 179 8.54 -0.82 -2.81
C TYR A 179 8.94 -1.26 -1.39
N ALA A 180 9.04 -2.56 -1.10
CA ALA A 180 9.42 -3.09 0.23
C ALA A 180 10.68 -2.45 0.85
N SER A 181 10.69 -2.25 2.17
CA SER A 181 11.80 -1.67 2.93
C SER A 181 13.11 -2.48 2.83
N VAL A 182 14.26 -1.86 3.12
CA VAL A 182 15.55 -2.59 3.20
C VAL A 182 15.47 -3.71 4.24
N ASN A 183 14.88 -3.46 5.42
CA ASN A 183 14.68 -4.48 6.46
C ASN A 183 13.88 -5.70 5.93
N THR A 184 12.87 -5.47 5.08
CA THR A 184 12.07 -6.55 4.47
C THR A 184 12.92 -7.44 3.57
N HIS A 185 13.84 -6.85 2.81
CA HIS A 185 14.78 -7.60 1.97
C HIS A 185 15.83 -8.36 2.78
N LEU A 186 16.23 -7.83 3.94
CA LEU A 186 17.08 -8.51 4.93
C LEU A 186 16.35 -9.58 5.75
N GLY A 187 15.07 -9.86 5.46
CA GLY A 187 14.28 -10.88 6.16
C GLY A 187 13.94 -10.51 7.60
N VAL A 188 13.94 -9.23 7.96
CA VAL A 188 13.47 -8.74 9.25
C VAL A 188 11.93 -8.66 9.26
N GLU A 189 11.31 -8.93 10.42
CA GLU A 189 9.88 -8.75 10.62
C GLU A 189 9.48 -7.27 10.45
N GLN A 190 8.41 -7.03 9.70
CA GLN A 190 7.97 -5.66 9.39
C GLN A 190 7.27 -4.99 10.58
N SER A 191 7.41 -3.68 10.61
CA SER A 191 6.94 -2.73 11.63
C SER A 191 6.47 -1.44 10.97
N ARG A 192 6.01 -0.45 11.76
CA ARG A 192 5.45 0.82 11.26
C ARG A 192 6.40 1.60 10.35
N ARG A 193 7.71 1.53 10.61
CA ARG A 193 8.74 2.19 9.79
C ARG A 193 8.84 1.61 8.38
N ASP A 194 8.48 0.34 8.20
CA ASP A 194 8.63 -0.37 6.93
C ASP A 194 7.52 0.00 5.93
N ASP A 195 6.29 0.21 6.40
CA ASP A 195 5.21 0.80 5.60
C ASP A 195 5.55 2.25 5.20
N LEU A 196 6.16 3.03 6.10
CA LEU A 196 6.57 4.42 5.82
C LEU A 196 7.78 4.51 4.86
N GLU A 197 8.80 3.67 5.01
CA GLU A 197 9.92 3.59 4.05
C GLU A 197 9.40 3.19 2.66
N SER A 198 8.45 2.24 2.61
CA SER A 198 7.78 1.82 1.38
C SER A 198 7.00 2.96 0.72
N LEU A 199 6.28 3.78 1.51
CA LEU A 199 5.62 4.99 1.04
C LEU A 199 6.63 6.01 0.48
N GLY A 200 7.79 6.18 1.11
CA GLY A 200 8.87 7.02 0.58
C GLY A 200 9.31 6.59 -0.83
N TYR A 201 9.49 5.30 -1.07
CA TYR A 201 9.81 4.79 -2.42
C TYR A 201 8.65 4.99 -3.41
N VAL A 202 7.39 4.96 -2.96
CA VAL A 202 6.22 5.29 -3.80
C VAL A 202 6.20 6.77 -4.20
N LEU A 203 6.47 7.70 -3.27
CA LEU A 203 6.56 9.13 -3.58
C LEU A 203 7.70 9.44 -4.57
N MET A 204 8.89 8.86 -4.35
CA MET A 204 10.00 9.02 -5.29
C MET A 204 9.75 8.36 -6.65
N TYR A 205 9.00 7.26 -6.70
CA TYR A 205 8.59 6.62 -7.95
C TYR A 205 7.73 7.56 -8.81
N PHE A 206 6.77 8.26 -8.21
CA PHE A 206 5.93 9.23 -8.93
C PHE A 206 6.71 10.44 -9.46
N LEU A 207 7.65 10.99 -8.68
CA LEU A 207 8.48 12.13 -9.09
C LEU A 207 9.51 11.79 -10.18
N ARG A 208 10.07 10.56 -10.13
CA ARG A 208 11.17 10.12 -11.00
C ARG A 208 10.72 9.37 -12.25
N GLY A 209 9.46 8.93 -12.32
CA GLY A 209 8.97 7.99 -13.35
C GLY A 209 9.41 6.53 -13.13
N SER A 210 10.57 6.33 -12.49
CA SER A 210 11.11 5.03 -12.13
C SER A 210 12.12 5.08 -10.97
N LEU A 211 12.26 3.95 -10.28
CA LEU A 211 13.23 3.72 -9.21
C LEU A 211 14.50 3.02 -9.76
N PRO A 212 15.71 3.29 -9.23
CA PRO A 212 17.00 2.77 -9.74
C PRO A 212 17.18 1.24 -9.77
N TRP A 213 16.24 0.48 -9.20
CA TRP A 213 16.20 -0.98 -9.16
C TRP A 213 15.08 -1.61 -10.01
N GLN A 214 14.46 -0.84 -10.91
CA GLN A 214 13.58 -1.37 -11.95
C GLN A 214 14.39 -1.94 -13.13
N GLY A 215 13.75 -2.75 -13.98
CA GLY A 215 14.35 -3.32 -15.20
C GLY A 215 15.38 -4.45 -14.98
N LEU A 216 15.84 -4.68 -13.76
CA LEU A 216 16.89 -5.66 -13.44
C LEU A 216 16.55 -7.09 -13.93
N LYS A 217 17.43 -7.64 -14.78
CA LYS A 217 17.35 -9.00 -15.34
C LYS A 217 18.00 -10.03 -14.41
N ALA A 218 17.36 -11.18 -14.24
CA ALA A 218 17.82 -12.33 -13.46
C ALA A 218 17.13 -13.61 -13.96
N GLY A 219 17.74 -14.78 -13.74
CA GLY A 219 17.20 -16.07 -14.17
C GLY A 219 16.06 -16.59 -13.27
N THR A 220 16.06 -16.24 -11.98
CA THR A 220 15.01 -16.66 -11.03
C THR A 220 14.38 -15.49 -10.29
N LYS A 221 13.18 -15.69 -9.74
CA LYS A 221 12.51 -14.69 -8.88
C LYS A 221 13.35 -14.32 -7.66
N LYS A 222 14.05 -15.28 -7.04
CA LYS A 222 14.95 -15.05 -5.90
C LYS A 222 16.10 -14.11 -6.31
N GLN A 223 16.87 -14.48 -7.34
CA GLN A 223 17.96 -13.65 -7.88
C GLN A 223 17.49 -12.24 -8.27
N LYS A 224 16.24 -12.09 -8.73
CA LYS A 224 15.68 -10.76 -9.03
C LYS A 224 15.43 -9.93 -7.78
N TYR A 225 14.99 -10.54 -6.69
CA TYR A 225 14.83 -9.87 -5.40
C TYR A 225 16.19 -9.57 -4.76
N ASP A 226 17.14 -10.51 -4.82
CA ASP A 226 18.50 -10.34 -4.33
C ASP A 226 19.17 -9.10 -5.00
N LYS A 227 19.08 -8.97 -6.33
CA LYS A 227 19.57 -7.79 -7.08
C LYS A 227 18.81 -6.49 -6.74
N ILE A 228 17.52 -6.54 -6.40
CA ILE A 228 16.77 -5.37 -5.96
C ILE A 228 17.21 -4.94 -4.55
N SER A 229 17.45 -5.89 -3.65
CA SER A 229 17.99 -5.66 -2.31
C SER A 229 19.36 -4.98 -2.39
N GLU A 230 20.30 -5.62 -3.10
CA GLU A 230 21.65 -5.10 -3.37
C GLU A 230 21.58 -3.68 -3.93
N LYS A 231 20.79 -3.44 -4.99
CA LYS A 231 20.70 -2.12 -5.61
C LYS A 231 20.02 -1.07 -4.70
N LYS A 232 19.15 -1.47 -3.77
CA LYS A 232 18.58 -0.57 -2.73
C LYS A 232 19.62 -0.19 -1.67
N MET A 233 20.44 -1.13 -1.22
CA MET A 233 21.49 -0.88 -0.24
C MET A 233 22.64 -0.04 -0.83
N LEU A 234 23.03 -0.32 -2.09
CA LEU A 234 24.06 0.42 -2.83
C LEU A 234 23.57 1.76 -3.44
N THR A 235 22.37 2.24 -3.09
CA THR A 235 21.88 3.56 -3.51
C THR A 235 21.64 4.44 -2.29
N PRO A 236 22.55 5.38 -1.98
CA PRO A 236 22.34 6.38 -0.92
C PRO A 236 21.05 7.19 -1.14
N ILE A 237 20.47 7.70 -0.06
CA ILE A 237 19.20 8.46 -0.11
C ILE A 237 19.40 9.76 -0.90
N GLU A 238 20.56 10.38 -0.76
CA GLU A 238 21.03 11.57 -1.46
C GLU A 238 21.10 11.32 -2.98
N VAL A 239 21.45 10.10 -3.40
CA VAL A 239 21.52 9.69 -4.81
C VAL A 239 20.12 9.36 -5.35
N LEU A 240 19.27 8.72 -4.54
CA LEU A 240 17.87 8.46 -4.87
C LEU A 240 17.06 9.76 -5.03
N CYS A 241 17.30 10.74 -4.16
CA CYS A 241 16.59 12.02 -4.11
C CYS A 241 17.32 13.17 -4.82
N LYS A 242 18.45 12.89 -5.51
CA LYS A 242 19.20 13.92 -6.25
C LYS A 242 18.28 14.67 -7.23
N SER A 243 18.36 16.00 -7.18
CA SER A 243 17.53 16.94 -7.95
C SER A 243 16.03 16.97 -7.58
N TYR A 244 15.70 16.56 -6.35
CA TYR A 244 14.38 16.74 -5.72
C TYR A 244 14.54 17.45 -4.36
N PRO A 245 13.48 18.03 -3.77
CA PRO A 245 13.56 18.75 -2.50
C PRO A 245 14.13 17.93 -1.34
N SER A 246 14.87 18.59 -0.43
CA SER A 246 15.56 17.97 0.70
C SER A 246 14.62 17.24 1.67
N GLU A 247 13.34 17.61 1.72
CA GLU A 247 12.31 16.99 2.55
C GLU A 247 12.15 15.49 2.25
N PHE A 248 12.40 15.05 1.01
CA PHE A 248 12.39 13.63 0.66
C PHE A 248 13.59 12.88 1.28
N ILE A 249 14.76 13.54 1.38
CA ILE A 249 15.93 13.01 2.10
C ILE A 249 15.63 12.93 3.60
N SER A 250 15.09 14.01 4.18
CA SER A 250 14.67 14.06 5.60
C SER A 250 13.62 12.99 5.93
N TYR A 251 12.67 12.72 5.03
CA TYR A 251 11.67 11.67 5.17
C TYR A 251 12.31 10.28 5.27
N PHE A 252 13.23 9.93 4.36
CA PHE A 252 13.88 8.62 4.38
C PHE A 252 14.82 8.45 5.58
N HIS A 253 15.60 9.48 5.93
CA HIS A 253 16.49 9.42 7.10
C HIS A 253 15.69 9.27 8.39
N TYR A 254 14.55 9.96 8.51
CA TYR A 254 13.62 9.72 9.61
C TYR A 254 13.13 8.26 9.63
N CYS A 255 12.59 7.75 8.51
CA CYS A 255 12.08 6.38 8.44
C CYS A 255 13.14 5.32 8.76
N ARG A 256 14.40 5.52 8.35
CA ARG A 256 15.52 4.62 8.64
C ARG A 256 16.09 4.76 10.05
N SER A 257 15.91 5.92 10.71
CA SER A 257 16.30 6.12 12.11
C SER A 257 15.39 5.43 13.13
N LEU A 258 14.14 5.13 12.75
CA LEU A 258 13.16 4.47 13.62
C LEU A 258 13.62 3.06 14.01
N ARG A 259 13.58 2.76 15.31
CA ARG A 259 13.71 1.40 15.85
C ARG A 259 12.45 0.59 15.51
N PHE A 260 12.56 -0.73 15.62
CA PHE A 260 11.49 -1.67 15.26
C PHE A 260 10.17 -1.42 16.04
N GLU A 261 10.24 -0.99 17.30
CA GLU A 261 9.04 -0.76 18.13
C GLU A 261 8.62 0.73 18.23
N ASP A 262 9.33 1.65 17.57
CA ASP A 262 9.05 3.09 17.69
C ASP A 262 7.67 3.46 17.11
N LYS A 263 7.02 4.46 17.72
CA LYS A 263 5.85 5.13 17.14
C LYS A 263 6.35 6.29 16.27
N PRO A 264 6.10 6.28 14.94
CA PRO A 264 6.43 7.41 14.09
C PRO A 264 5.68 8.68 14.50
N ASP A 265 6.33 9.83 14.34
CA ASP A 265 5.70 11.14 14.29
C ASP A 265 5.23 11.41 12.85
N TYR A 266 4.03 10.90 12.54
CA TYR A 266 3.35 11.18 11.29
C TYR A 266 3.05 12.68 11.10
N SER A 267 2.98 13.47 12.18
CA SER A 267 2.74 14.92 12.10
C SER A 267 4.00 15.67 11.65
N TYR A 268 5.19 15.27 12.09
CA TYR A 268 6.46 15.74 11.52
C TYR A 268 6.55 15.38 10.02
N LEU A 269 6.25 14.13 9.63
CA LEU A 269 6.33 13.71 8.23
C LEU A 269 5.35 14.45 7.31
N LYS A 270 4.12 14.72 7.78
CA LYS A 270 3.16 15.58 7.05
C LYS A 270 3.62 17.04 7.00
N ARG A 271 4.20 17.56 8.10
CA ARG A 271 4.73 18.92 8.19
C ARG A 271 5.84 19.17 7.18
N LEU A 272 6.80 18.25 7.00
CA LEU A 272 7.85 18.37 5.98
C LEU A 272 7.26 18.71 4.60
N PHE A 273 6.34 17.88 4.10
CA PHE A 273 5.75 18.04 2.77
C PHE A 273 4.78 19.23 2.68
N ARG A 274 4.04 19.55 3.75
CA ARG A 274 3.14 20.70 3.78
C ARG A 274 3.90 22.03 3.79
N ASP A 275 4.97 22.14 4.57
CA ASP A 275 5.72 23.38 4.70
C ASP A 275 6.56 23.64 3.44
N LEU A 276 7.00 22.58 2.73
CA LEU A 276 7.48 22.64 1.34
C LEU A 276 6.39 23.10 0.36
N PHE A 277 5.18 22.53 0.44
CA PHE A 277 4.05 22.88 -0.44
C PHE A 277 3.68 24.36 -0.36
N ILE A 278 3.72 24.94 0.84
CA ILE A 278 3.52 26.38 1.08
C ILE A 278 4.68 27.20 0.49
N ARG A 279 5.93 26.75 0.65
CA ARG A 279 7.13 27.43 0.13
C ARG A 279 7.17 27.50 -1.40
N GLU A 280 6.68 26.46 -2.07
CA GLU A 280 6.51 26.41 -3.53
C GLU A 280 5.31 27.27 -4.04
N GLY A 281 4.57 27.93 -3.14
CA GLY A 281 3.43 28.78 -3.48
C GLY A 281 2.20 28.01 -3.96
N TYR A 282 2.11 26.70 -3.72
CA TYR A 282 1.02 25.88 -4.22
C TYR A 282 -0.28 26.07 -3.42
N GLN A 283 -1.41 26.09 -4.12
CA GLN A 283 -2.74 26.10 -3.52
C GLN A 283 -3.24 24.65 -3.31
N PHE A 284 -3.81 24.37 -2.14
CA PHE A 284 -4.36 23.04 -1.79
C PHE A 284 -5.79 22.89 -2.31
N ASP A 285 -5.92 22.93 -3.64
CA ASP A 285 -7.16 22.99 -4.41
C ASP A 285 -7.69 21.60 -4.85
N TYR A 286 -6.97 20.52 -4.52
CA TYR A 286 -7.19 19.16 -5.04
C TYR A 286 -7.11 19.02 -6.57
N VAL A 287 -6.52 19.99 -7.28
CA VAL A 287 -6.31 19.94 -8.73
C VAL A 287 -5.00 19.22 -9.03
N PHE A 288 -5.10 17.88 -9.07
CA PHE A 288 -4.04 16.97 -9.49
C PHE A 288 -3.81 17.01 -11.01
N ASP A 289 -2.68 16.47 -11.48
CA ASP A 289 -2.28 16.48 -12.91
C ASP A 289 -3.35 15.84 -13.82
N TRP A 290 -3.91 14.69 -13.43
CA TRP A 290 -5.00 14.01 -14.14
C TRP A 290 -6.35 14.74 -14.07
N THR A 291 -6.48 15.74 -13.19
CA THR A 291 -7.65 16.64 -13.19
C THR A 291 -7.46 17.66 -14.31
N ILE A 292 -6.28 18.29 -14.38
CA ILE A 292 -5.95 19.26 -15.43
C ILE A 292 -6.08 18.62 -16.82
N LEU A 293 -5.57 17.40 -17.02
CA LEU A 293 -5.61 16.69 -18.32
C LEU A 293 -7.03 16.37 -18.84
N LYS A 294 -8.07 16.42 -18.00
CA LYS A 294 -9.47 16.21 -18.44
C LYS A 294 -10.13 17.49 -18.97
N TYR A 295 -9.72 18.66 -18.47
CA TYR A 295 -10.32 19.95 -18.83
C TYR A 295 -9.88 20.63 -20.15
N PRO A 296 -8.76 20.31 -20.86
CA PRO A 296 -8.36 21.10 -22.03
C PRO A 296 -9.32 20.88 -23.22
N GLN A 297 -9.98 19.73 -23.23
CA GLN A 297 -10.91 19.29 -24.28
C GLN A 297 -12.27 20.02 -24.25
N ILE A 298 -12.53 20.83 -23.21
CA ILE A 298 -13.79 21.60 -23.09
C ILE A 298 -13.62 23.01 -23.68
N GLY A 299 -12.42 23.60 -23.62
CA GLY A 299 -12.15 24.98 -24.09
C GLY A 299 -11.69 25.12 -25.55
N ALA A 300 -11.32 24.02 -26.22
CA ALA A 300 -10.57 24.08 -27.49
C ALA A 300 -11.43 24.05 -28.77
N SER A 301 -12.76 23.88 -28.68
CA SER A 301 -13.64 23.63 -29.84
C SER A 301 -14.44 24.86 -30.33
N SER A 302 -14.13 26.06 -29.85
CA SER A 302 -14.98 27.27 -30.01
C SER A 302 -14.28 28.50 -30.62
N ARG A 303 -13.14 28.33 -31.29
CA ARG A 303 -12.51 29.37 -32.13
C ARG A 303 -11.99 28.79 -33.44
N GLY A 304 -12.68 29.07 -34.55
CA GLY A 304 -12.26 28.57 -35.86
C GLY A 304 -13.29 28.56 -36.99
N ARG A 305 -14.16 29.58 -37.12
CA ARG A 305 -14.92 29.83 -38.36
C ARG A 305 -15.09 31.33 -38.59
N ASN A 306 -14.72 31.78 -39.79
CA ASN A 306 -14.78 33.18 -40.20
C ASN A 306 -16.22 33.60 -40.50
N ILE A 307 -16.52 34.89 -40.37
CA ILE A 307 -17.78 35.50 -40.79
C ILE A 307 -17.49 36.59 -41.83
N SER A 308 -18.14 36.47 -42.98
CA SER A 308 -18.34 37.53 -43.98
C SER A 308 -19.59 37.20 -44.80
N GLY A 309 -20.34 38.21 -45.26
CA GLY A 309 -21.64 38.03 -45.92
C GLY A 309 -22.84 38.35 -45.00
N SER A 310 -23.94 38.84 -45.59
CA SER A 310 -24.96 39.61 -44.88
C SER A 310 -26.40 39.41 -45.39
N ALA A 311 -27.34 39.21 -44.45
CA ALA A 311 -28.74 39.68 -44.46
C ALA A 311 -29.74 39.21 -45.56
N PRO A 312 -31.07 39.29 -45.35
CA PRO A 312 -31.82 38.93 -44.13
C PRO A 312 -33.21 38.24 -44.40
N LEU A 313 -33.98 38.02 -43.31
CA LEU A 313 -35.46 37.83 -43.22
C LEU A 313 -36.16 36.60 -43.86
N ASN A 314 -36.75 35.75 -43.01
CA ASN A 314 -38.21 35.51 -42.95
C ASN A 314 -38.61 34.70 -41.68
N ALA A 315 -39.90 34.49 -41.41
CA ALA A 315 -40.42 34.23 -40.06
C ALA A 315 -41.29 32.95 -39.89
N VAL A 316 -41.11 32.25 -38.75
CA VAL A 316 -42.15 31.83 -37.74
C VAL A 316 -43.32 30.89 -38.18
N PRO A 317 -43.81 29.89 -37.39
CA PRO A 317 -43.33 29.28 -36.12
C PRO A 317 -43.40 27.71 -36.01
N SER A 318 -43.11 27.20 -34.79
CA SER A 318 -43.70 26.02 -34.10
C SER A 318 -43.44 24.57 -34.56
N ALA A 319 -42.69 23.84 -33.72
CA ALA A 319 -42.92 22.43 -33.36
C ALA A 319 -42.24 22.11 -31.99
N GLU A 320 -42.79 21.17 -31.21
CA GLU A 320 -42.33 20.88 -29.84
C GLU A 320 -41.11 19.95 -29.73
N ARG A 321 -40.43 19.94 -28.58
CA ARG A 321 -39.45 18.92 -28.19
C ARG A 321 -39.51 18.60 -26.69
N PRO A 322 -39.65 17.31 -26.29
CA PRO A 322 -39.61 16.91 -24.88
C PRO A 322 -38.19 16.64 -24.36
N GLY A 323 -38.02 16.70 -23.04
CA GLY A 323 -37.01 15.93 -22.30
C GLY A 323 -35.55 16.41 -22.31
N ARG A 324 -35.13 17.11 -21.24
CA ARG A 324 -33.70 17.19 -20.87
C ARG A 324 -33.22 15.83 -20.34
N THR A 325 -32.37 15.13 -21.08
CA THR A 325 -31.55 14.04 -20.51
C THR A 325 -30.43 14.62 -19.62
N SER A 326 -30.01 13.87 -18.60
CA SER A 326 -29.09 14.40 -17.57
C SER A 326 -27.61 14.27 -17.97
N VAL A 327 -26.84 15.34 -17.75
CA VAL A 327 -25.39 15.43 -18.04
C VAL A 327 -24.54 14.41 -17.24
N GLY A 328 -25.12 13.74 -16.24
CA GLY A 328 -24.43 12.70 -15.46
C GLY A 328 -24.18 11.39 -16.22
N GLN A 329 -24.84 11.16 -17.36
CA GLN A 329 -24.84 9.86 -18.03
C GLN A 329 -23.62 9.66 -18.96
N ASP A 330 -23.30 10.66 -19.80
CA ASP A 330 -22.11 10.64 -20.68
C ASP A 330 -20.77 10.49 -19.92
N ILE A 331 -20.72 11.02 -18.70
CA ILE A 331 -19.55 10.91 -17.81
C ILE A 331 -19.33 9.44 -17.40
N ARG A 332 -20.42 8.69 -17.18
CA ARG A 332 -20.38 7.28 -16.76
C ARG A 332 -19.85 6.40 -17.88
N ASP A 333 -20.35 6.56 -19.10
CA ASP A 333 -19.97 5.67 -20.22
C ASP A 333 -18.55 5.91 -20.75
N ARG A 334 -18.03 7.15 -20.72
CA ARG A 334 -16.60 7.38 -21.02
C ARG A 334 -15.66 6.74 -20.01
N PHE A 335 -16.00 6.72 -18.72
CA PHE A 335 -15.20 5.99 -17.70
C PHE A 335 -15.41 4.47 -17.75
N SER A 336 -16.63 4.02 -18.04
CA SER A 336 -17.00 2.63 -18.33
C SER A 336 -16.12 2.06 -19.46
N GLY A 337 -15.98 2.80 -20.56
CA GLY A 337 -15.09 2.47 -21.67
C GLY A 337 -13.59 2.57 -21.33
N ALA A 338 -13.18 3.56 -20.53
CA ALA A 338 -11.78 3.71 -20.11
C ALA A 338 -11.29 2.50 -19.30
N VAL A 339 -12.06 2.03 -18.31
CA VAL A 339 -11.73 0.82 -17.52
C VAL A 339 -11.56 -0.38 -18.45
N GLY A 340 -12.50 -0.60 -19.38
CA GLY A 340 -12.39 -1.67 -20.38
C GLY A 340 -11.20 -1.55 -21.34
N ALA A 341 -10.75 -0.32 -21.65
CA ALA A 341 -9.58 -0.07 -22.47
C ALA A 341 -8.25 -0.34 -21.71
N PHE A 342 -8.20 -0.01 -20.41
CA PHE A 342 -7.02 -0.31 -19.57
C PHE A 342 -6.86 -1.82 -19.36
N SER A 343 -7.93 -2.58 -19.11
CA SER A 343 -7.88 -4.05 -19.02
C SER A 343 -7.28 -4.71 -20.27
N ARG A 344 -7.50 -4.14 -21.46
CA ARG A 344 -6.97 -4.67 -22.73
C ARG A 344 -5.48 -4.41 -22.94
N ARG A 345 -4.88 -3.38 -22.31
CA ARG A 345 -3.46 -3.04 -22.48
C ARG A 345 -2.52 -3.87 -21.59
N ASN A 346 -2.99 -4.32 -20.42
CA ASN A 346 -2.18 -5.21 -19.55
C ASN A 346 -2.12 -6.67 -20.03
N ALA A 347 -2.78 -7.02 -21.14
CA ALA A 347 -2.69 -8.34 -21.76
C ALA A 347 -1.43 -8.54 -22.65
N SER A 348 -0.73 -7.46 -23.03
CA SER A 348 0.37 -7.51 -24.01
C SER A 348 1.77 -7.43 -23.38
N SER A 349 2.05 -8.27 -22.37
CA SER A 349 3.42 -8.47 -21.84
C SER A 349 3.78 -9.93 -21.57
N SER A 350 3.07 -10.88 -22.19
CA SER A 350 3.52 -12.26 -22.38
C SER A 350 4.14 -12.42 -23.77
N GLY A 351 5.34 -12.98 -23.85
CA GLY A 351 6.07 -13.09 -25.11
C GLY A 351 5.42 -14.08 -26.08
N ARG A 352 5.38 -13.73 -27.37
CA ARG A 352 5.07 -14.68 -28.45
C ARG A 352 6.30 -15.54 -28.73
N HIS A 353 6.18 -16.85 -28.55
CA HIS A 353 6.76 -17.82 -29.47
C HIS A 353 5.59 -18.56 -30.12
N GLY A 354 5.71 -18.82 -31.43
CA GLY A 354 4.75 -19.63 -32.17
C GLY A 354 5.44 -20.88 -32.69
N GLU A 355 4.70 -21.98 -32.72
CA GLU A 355 5.12 -23.23 -33.36
C GLU A 355 4.10 -23.57 -34.47
N HIS A 356 4.60 -24.11 -35.59
CA HIS A 356 3.77 -24.44 -36.74
C HIS A 356 3.17 -25.84 -36.61
N SER A 357 1.87 -25.94 -36.87
CA SER A 357 1.17 -27.22 -37.02
C SER A 357 1.68 -28.02 -38.24
N ARG A 358 1.87 -29.33 -38.05
CA ARG A 358 1.63 -30.36 -39.08
C ARG A 358 0.99 -31.61 -38.45
N HIS A 359 0.08 -32.23 -39.19
CA HIS A 359 -0.69 -33.39 -38.76
C HIS A 359 0.11 -34.70 -38.77
N LYS A 360 -0.30 -35.66 -37.91
CA LYS A 360 -0.67 -37.01 -38.35
C LYS A 360 -1.68 -37.65 -37.40
N THR A 361 -2.26 -38.78 -37.82
CA THR A 361 -3.46 -39.43 -37.24
C THR A 361 -3.22 -40.91 -36.97
N SER A 362 -4.15 -41.51 -36.23
CA SER A 362 -4.46 -42.95 -36.13
C SER A 362 -3.55 -43.86 -35.28
N ASP A 363 -4.13 -44.25 -34.14
CA ASP A 363 -4.57 -45.62 -33.81
C ASP A 363 -3.61 -46.71 -33.27
N ASP A 364 -4.28 -47.64 -32.59
CA ASP A 364 -3.97 -48.99 -32.10
C ASP A 364 -3.12 -49.27 -30.85
N ILE A 365 -3.71 -50.15 -30.03
CA ILE A 365 -3.24 -50.78 -28.78
C ILE A 365 -3.36 -52.29 -29.00
N PRO A 366 -2.32 -53.11 -28.70
CA PRO A 366 -2.55 -54.15 -27.69
C PRO A 366 -1.34 -54.50 -26.81
N SER A 367 -1.50 -54.24 -25.51
CA SER A 367 -1.47 -55.19 -24.37
C SER A 367 -0.50 -56.40 -24.30
N SER A 368 -0.23 -56.80 -23.04
CA SER A 368 0.41 -58.04 -22.55
C SER A 368 1.96 -58.07 -22.60
N LYS A 369 2.68 -58.74 -21.68
CA LYS A 369 2.28 -59.70 -20.62
C LYS A 369 2.89 -59.38 -19.24
N ASP A 370 2.35 -60.05 -18.22
CA ASP A 370 2.81 -60.11 -16.83
C ASP A 370 4.19 -60.77 -16.65
N VAL A 371 4.80 -60.56 -15.47
CA VAL A 371 5.21 -61.62 -14.51
C VAL A 371 5.59 -60.98 -13.17
N GLN A 372 5.21 -61.61 -12.05
CA GLN A 372 5.64 -61.25 -10.70
C GLN A 372 6.83 -62.11 -10.26
N ALA A 373 7.78 -61.55 -9.48
CA ALA A 373 8.61 -62.30 -8.54
C ALA A 373 9.17 -61.38 -7.44
N ASP A 374 9.36 -61.95 -6.25
CA ASP A 374 9.53 -61.26 -4.97
C ASP A 374 10.99 -61.27 -4.42
N SER A 375 11.19 -60.55 -3.31
CA SER A 375 12.17 -60.83 -2.23
C SER A 375 13.70 -60.52 -2.29
N GLU A 376 14.11 -59.79 -1.25
CA GLU A 376 15.32 -59.93 -0.39
C GLU A 376 16.78 -59.66 -0.91
N ARG A 377 17.37 -58.59 -0.32
CA ARG A 377 18.72 -58.50 0.31
C ARG A 377 19.98 -59.07 -0.39
N GLY A 378 20.89 -58.15 -0.76
CA GLY A 378 22.33 -58.43 -0.95
C GLY A 378 23.21 -57.16 -0.98
N ARG A 379 24.47 -57.24 -0.52
CA ARG A 379 25.48 -56.14 -0.60
C ARG A 379 26.52 -56.50 -1.69
N THR A 380 27.10 -55.60 -2.49
CA THR A 380 28.33 -54.85 -2.10
C THR A 380 28.92 -53.92 -3.19
N SER A 381 29.48 -52.80 -2.74
CA SER A 381 30.68 -52.08 -3.25
C SER A 381 30.66 -51.17 -4.52
N ARG A 382 31.41 -50.05 -4.36
CA ARG A 382 32.02 -49.16 -5.37
C ARG A 382 31.04 -48.27 -6.18
N ASN A 383 31.38 -47.01 -6.53
CA ASN A 383 32.71 -46.36 -6.54
C ASN A 383 32.66 -44.83 -6.28
N CYS A 384 33.72 -44.27 -5.65
CA CYS A 384 34.12 -42.84 -5.59
C CYS A 384 33.11 -41.75 -5.11
N SER A 385 33.52 -40.57 -4.62
CA SER A 385 34.71 -40.12 -3.87
C SER A 385 34.45 -38.72 -3.30
N SER A 386 34.98 -38.34 -2.14
CA SER A 386 34.82 -36.98 -1.58
C SER A 386 35.93 -36.62 -0.58
N SER A 387 36.79 -35.67 -0.96
CA SER A 387 37.89 -35.19 -0.10
C SER A 387 37.41 -34.15 0.90
N ARG A 388 37.74 -34.35 2.19
CA ARG A 388 37.43 -33.42 3.29
C ARG A 388 38.43 -32.26 3.32
N ARG A 389 37.98 -31.07 3.73
CA ARG A 389 38.87 -30.02 4.28
C ARG A 389 38.99 -30.19 5.79
N ALA A 390 40.18 -29.97 6.33
CA ALA A 390 40.44 -29.93 7.77
C ALA A 390 40.55 -28.48 8.27
N ALA A 391 40.37 -28.28 9.57
CA ALA A 391 40.64 -27.01 10.26
C ALA A 391 42.01 -27.05 10.93
N ILE A 392 42.63 -25.89 11.12
CA ILE A 392 43.85 -25.70 11.92
C ILE A 392 43.63 -24.50 12.84
N SER A 393 44.17 -24.59 14.06
CA SER A 393 44.17 -23.53 15.06
C SER A 393 45.60 -23.22 15.50
N SER A 394 45.85 -22.02 16.02
CA SER A 394 47.07 -21.67 16.75
C SER A 394 46.80 -20.50 17.70
N SER A 395 47.68 -20.30 18.69
CA SER A 395 47.42 -19.57 19.93
C SER A 395 48.39 -18.41 20.19
N ARG A 396 48.03 -17.55 21.16
CA ARG A 396 48.92 -16.51 21.74
C ARG A 396 50.10 -17.13 22.51
N PRO A 397 51.17 -16.34 22.70
CA PRO A 397 51.62 -16.02 24.06
C PRO A 397 51.77 -14.50 24.32
N SER A 398 52.24 -14.10 25.50
CA SER A 398 52.39 -12.68 25.89
C SER A 398 53.25 -12.47 27.16
N SER A 399 54.27 -11.60 27.15
CA SER A 399 54.78 -10.90 28.36
C SER A 399 55.78 -9.75 28.07
N SER A 400 55.73 -8.71 28.92
CA SER A 400 56.81 -7.83 29.43
C SER A 400 57.89 -7.21 28.51
N GLY A 401 58.04 -5.87 28.57
CA GLY A 401 59.27 -5.15 28.16
C GLY A 401 59.11 -3.61 28.07
N GLU A 402 59.70 -2.88 29.02
CA GLU A 402 59.87 -1.40 29.05
C GLU A 402 61.39 -1.10 29.25
N PRO A 403 61.90 0.16 29.21
CA PRO A 403 61.35 1.43 28.72
C PRO A 403 62.35 2.19 27.79
N THR A 404 62.02 3.41 27.32
CA THR A 404 62.93 4.60 27.36
C THR A 404 62.23 5.92 26.94
N GLU A 405 62.89 7.05 27.25
CA GLU A 405 62.43 8.45 27.10
C GLU A 405 62.21 8.90 25.62
N SER A 406 61.55 10.02 25.29
CA SER A 406 61.59 11.33 25.96
C SER A 406 60.50 12.35 25.52
N ARG A 407 60.22 13.31 26.43
CA ARG A 407 59.85 14.74 26.28
C ARG A 407 59.16 15.19 24.97
N SER A 408 58.05 15.95 24.97
CA SER A 408 57.80 17.15 25.80
C SER A 408 56.32 17.56 25.90
N SER A 409 55.97 18.23 27.01
CA SER A 409 55.14 19.45 27.17
C SER A 409 54.10 19.86 26.10
N SER A 410 52.89 20.33 26.42
CA SER A 410 52.32 20.76 27.73
C SER A 410 50.78 20.83 27.75
N ARG A 411 50.20 20.86 28.97
CA ARG A 411 48.82 21.28 29.29
C ARG A 411 48.75 21.68 30.79
N LEU A 412 47.60 22.26 31.18
CA LEU A 412 47.12 22.55 32.57
C LEU A 412 47.59 23.85 33.26
N VAL A 413 46.62 24.74 33.53
CA VAL A 413 46.33 25.37 34.85
C VAL A 413 44.78 25.56 34.94
N SER A 414 44.17 25.80 36.11
CA SER A 414 43.72 24.74 37.04
C SER A 414 43.09 25.30 38.34
N SER A 415 41.90 25.93 38.28
CA SER A 415 41.10 26.37 39.46
C SER A 415 39.64 26.65 39.05
N SER A 416 38.58 26.34 39.80
CA SER A 416 38.25 26.40 41.25
C SER A 416 37.85 27.82 41.72
N GLY A 417 36.77 28.06 42.48
CA GLY A 417 35.97 27.16 43.34
C GLY A 417 34.46 27.48 43.49
N ARG A 418 33.95 27.55 44.73
CA ARG A 418 32.56 27.19 45.12
C ARG A 418 31.75 28.26 45.90
N LEU A 419 30.42 28.20 45.72
CA LEU A 419 29.31 28.35 46.71
C LEU A 419 29.27 29.49 47.75
N SER A 420 28.13 30.21 47.85
CA SER A 420 27.24 30.20 49.04
C SER A 420 25.87 30.87 48.73
N ALA A 421 24.99 31.09 49.72
CA ALA A 421 23.54 31.33 49.54
C ALA A 421 22.90 32.42 50.45
N THR A 422 21.56 32.56 50.35
CA THR A 422 20.62 33.40 51.16
C THR A 422 20.51 34.89 50.75
N GLN A 423 19.41 35.66 50.97
CA GLN A 423 18.18 35.49 51.78
C GLN A 423 16.85 35.97 51.11
N ARG A 424 15.74 35.25 51.40
CA ARG A 424 14.36 35.63 51.84
C ARG A 424 13.43 36.70 51.17
N ILE A 425 12.11 36.41 51.33
CA ILE A 425 10.93 37.32 51.51
C ILE A 425 10.39 38.00 50.22
N HIS A 426 9.09 38.20 49.92
CA HIS A 426 7.74 37.78 50.43
C HIS A 426 6.65 38.14 49.36
N SER A 427 5.32 37.86 49.42
CA SER A 427 4.44 36.93 50.19
C SER A 427 2.99 36.92 49.63
N GLY A 428 2.33 35.74 49.56
CA GLY A 428 0.85 35.59 49.47
C GLY A 428 0.19 35.81 48.09
N ALA A 429 -1.01 35.27 47.80
CA ALA A 429 -1.83 34.25 48.47
C ALA A 429 -2.87 33.61 47.51
N GLU A 430 -3.35 32.39 47.77
CA GLU A 430 -4.60 31.85 47.16
C GLU A 430 -5.84 32.37 47.92
N PRO A 431 -7.08 32.19 47.39
CA PRO A 431 -7.87 31.07 47.96
C PRO A 431 -8.77 30.28 46.99
N LYS A 432 -9.19 29.11 47.49
CA LYS A 432 -10.32 28.23 47.08
C LYS A 432 -11.06 27.81 48.37
N PRO A 433 -12.21 27.10 48.35
CA PRO A 433 -13.17 26.79 47.28
C PRO A 433 -14.63 27.19 47.65
N SER A 434 -15.63 26.72 46.90
CA SER A 434 -17.03 26.64 47.38
C SER A 434 -17.77 25.42 46.81
N LEU A 435 -18.44 24.64 47.66
CA LEU A 435 -19.40 23.59 47.27
C LEU A 435 -20.84 24.10 47.39
N PHE A 436 -21.76 23.53 46.58
CA PHE A 436 -23.16 23.30 46.96
C PHE A 436 -23.69 22.03 46.27
N SER A 437 -24.82 21.49 46.74
CA SER A 437 -25.30 20.13 46.38
C SER A 437 -26.81 20.03 46.12
N ARG A 438 -27.24 18.84 45.66
CA ARG A 438 -28.61 18.36 45.35
C ARG A 438 -29.12 18.73 43.94
N THR A 439 -30.02 17.96 43.29
CA THR A 439 -30.85 16.82 43.76
C THR A 439 -31.02 15.73 42.67
N SER A 440 -31.53 14.54 43.04
CA SER A 440 -31.75 13.39 42.16
C SER A 440 -33.21 13.20 41.70
N VAL A 441 -33.44 12.91 40.41
CA VAL A 441 -34.67 12.31 39.84
C VAL A 441 -34.28 11.24 38.80
N THR A 442 -35.22 10.40 38.33
CA THR A 442 -34.97 8.99 37.94
C THR A 442 -35.27 8.60 36.48
N LYS A 443 -34.85 7.37 36.13
CA LYS A 443 -35.27 6.48 35.02
C LYS A 443 -34.74 6.77 33.60
N GLY A 444 -34.32 5.69 32.93
CA GLY A 444 -33.93 5.64 31.52
C GLY A 444 -33.05 4.42 31.21
N SER A 445 -33.64 3.21 31.16
CA SER A 445 -32.90 1.96 30.87
C SER A 445 -32.62 1.77 29.38
N ARG A 446 -31.41 1.33 29.05
CA ARG A 446 -31.09 0.59 27.81
C ARG A 446 -29.84 -0.24 27.99
N ASP A 447 -29.91 -1.49 27.53
CA ASP A 447 -28.90 -2.51 27.77
C ASP A 447 -27.63 -2.31 26.92
N ASP A 448 -26.48 -2.71 27.47
CA ASP A 448 -25.15 -2.48 26.91
C ASP A 448 -24.49 -3.81 26.46
N PRO A 449 -24.52 -4.15 25.16
CA PRO A 449 -24.10 -5.45 24.64
C PRO A 449 -22.56 -5.58 24.48
N LEU A 450 -21.81 -5.25 25.53
CA LEU A 450 -20.33 -5.28 25.57
C LEU A 450 -19.75 -6.48 26.35
N ARG A 451 -20.54 -7.52 26.65
CA ARG A 451 -20.12 -8.72 27.41
C ARG A 451 -20.48 -10.06 26.75
N SER A 452 -19.95 -10.32 25.54
CA SER A 452 -20.09 -11.65 24.91
C SER A 452 -19.08 -12.00 23.79
N PHE A 453 -17.86 -11.45 23.80
CA PHE A 453 -16.85 -11.71 22.75
C PHE A 453 -15.41 -11.96 23.25
N GLU A 454 -15.30 -12.78 24.30
CA GLU A 454 -14.06 -13.55 24.55
C GLU A 454 -14.16 -14.94 23.88
N LEU A 455 -13.05 -15.68 23.80
CA LEU A 455 -12.95 -17.04 23.23
C LEU A 455 -13.14 -17.21 21.70
N LEU A 456 -12.36 -16.50 20.88
CA LEU A 456 -11.88 -17.05 19.59
C LEU A 456 -10.37 -16.79 19.39
N SER A 457 -9.55 -17.80 19.71
CA SER A 457 -8.11 -17.77 19.43
C SER A 457 -7.82 -17.91 17.94
N ILE A 458 -7.17 -16.90 17.35
CA ILE A 458 -6.64 -17.00 15.98
C ILE A 458 -5.38 -17.86 15.99
N ARG A 459 -5.54 -19.16 15.70
CA ARG A 459 -4.44 -19.98 15.15
C ARG A 459 -4.39 -19.78 13.62
N LYS A 460 -3.23 -20.09 13.05
CA LYS A 460 -2.94 -20.00 11.61
C LYS A 460 -3.37 -21.25 10.87
#